data_AF-B9TQ07-F1
#
_entry.id   AF-B9TQ07-F1
#
_cell.length_a   1.000
_cell.length_b   1.000
_cell.length_c   1.000
_cell.angle_alpha   90.00
_cell.angle_beta   90.00
_cell.angle_gamma   90.00
#
_symmetry.space_group_name_H-M   'P 1'
#
loop_
_entity.id
_entity.type
_entity.pdbx_description
1 polymer ?
#
loop_
_entity_poly.entity_id
_entity_poly.type
_entity_poly.pdbx_seq_one_letter_code
_entity_poly.pdbx_strand_id
1 'polypeptide(L)'
;MLPAIVIEKLPRLIRAIRLIPQHADADEAEGLADELAGITAMVAEKFTNDRTAEGIQRAQLLSIGCVSLGLEHLVETDDEQGDLDALDVLLGEGAEFVFQQGFRLIRELAALPEDTLIGEFDNDPV
;
A
#
# COMPACT_ATOMS: atom_id res chain seq x y z
N MET A 1 29.51 -15.32 0.99
CA MET A 1 28.16 -14.79 1.23
C MET A 1 28.34 -13.51 2.03
N LEU A 2 28.15 -12.36 1.39
CA LEU A 2 27.93 -11.11 2.13
C LEU A 2 26.58 -11.26 2.83
N PRO A 3 26.44 -10.86 4.11
CA PRO A 3 25.15 -10.89 4.77
C PRO A 3 24.18 -9.99 4.00
N ALA A 4 22.99 -10.49 3.67
CA ALA A 4 21.93 -9.67 3.11
C ALA A 4 21.68 -8.51 4.08
N ILE A 5 21.84 -7.28 3.59
CA ILE A 5 21.52 -6.07 4.36
C ILE A 5 20.02 -5.86 4.21
N VAL A 6 19.26 -6.16 5.26
CA VAL A 6 17.83 -5.82 5.29
C VAL A 6 17.73 -4.31 5.49
N ILE A 7 17.33 -3.61 4.44
CA ILE A 7 17.00 -2.18 4.52
C ILE A 7 15.51 -2.09 4.85
N GLU A 8 15.18 -1.67 6.07
CA GLU A 8 13.79 -1.43 6.44
C GLU A 8 13.26 -0.21 5.69
N LYS A 9 12.28 -0.44 4.81
CA LYS A 9 11.58 0.61 4.08
C LYS A 9 10.16 0.76 4.62
N LEU A 10 9.73 2.00 4.80
CA LEU A 10 8.34 2.27 5.15
C LEU A 10 7.43 1.85 3.99
N PRO A 11 6.19 1.41 4.28
CA PRO A 11 5.22 1.12 3.23
C PRO A 11 5.06 2.33 2.29
N ARG A 12 4.96 2.09 0.99
CA ARG A 12 4.95 3.16 -0.03
C ARG A 12 3.87 4.21 0.18
N LEU A 13 2.70 3.83 0.69
CA LEU A 13 1.67 4.80 1.09
C LEU A 13 2.22 5.81 2.11
N ILE A 14 2.92 5.34 3.14
CA ILE A 14 3.48 6.20 4.20
C ILE A 14 4.58 7.09 3.65
N ARG A 15 5.37 6.61 2.68
CA ARG A 15 6.39 7.40 1.99
C ARG A 15 5.75 8.51 1.15
N ALA A 16 4.76 8.18 0.32
CA ALA A 16 4.04 9.12 -0.53
C ALA A 16 3.30 10.22 0.26
N ILE A 17 2.53 9.87 1.30
CA ILE A 17 1.78 10.88 2.07
C ILE A 17 2.69 11.85 2.84
N ARG A 18 3.96 11.50 3.09
CA ARG A 18 4.92 12.42 3.71
C ARG A 18 5.33 13.56 2.78
N LEU A 19 5.08 13.42 1.48
CA LEU A 19 5.39 14.42 0.45
C LEU A 19 4.24 15.41 0.24
N ILE A 20 3.05 15.14 0.78
CA ILE A 20 1.87 16.04 0.70
C ILE A 20 2.21 17.49 1.07
N PRO A 21 2.92 17.80 2.18
CA PRO A 21 3.17 19.19 2.58
C PRO A 21 3.96 20.01 1.56
N GLN A 22 4.70 19.37 0.65
CA GLN A 22 5.49 20.02 -0.38
C GLN A 22 4.85 19.94 -1.77
N HIS A 23 3.95 18.98 -2.00
CA HIS A 23 3.52 18.58 -3.34
C HIS A 23 2.01 18.58 -3.59
N ALA A 24 1.18 18.80 -2.56
CA ALA A 24 -0.28 18.85 -2.69
C ALA A 24 -0.86 20.09 -2.00
N ASP A 25 -2.00 20.56 -2.49
CA ASP A 25 -2.77 21.59 -1.80
C ASP A 25 -3.65 21.00 -0.68
N ALA A 26 -4.35 21.88 0.04
CA ALA A 26 -5.16 21.48 1.19
C ALA A 26 -6.40 20.66 0.78
N ASP A 27 -7.00 20.96 -0.36
CA ASP A 27 -8.21 20.30 -0.83
C ASP A 27 -7.87 18.89 -1.33
N GLU A 28 -6.75 18.74 -2.05
CA GLU A 28 -6.18 17.46 -2.46
C GLU A 28 -5.84 16.58 -1.24
N ALA A 29 -5.20 17.15 -0.23
CA ALA A 29 -4.85 16.44 1.00
C ALA A 29 -6.09 15.99 1.80
N GLU A 30 -7.12 16.83 1.89
CA GLU A 30 -8.38 16.50 2.54
C GLU A 30 -9.12 15.39 1.79
N GLY A 31 -9.22 15.48 0.46
CA GLY A 31 -9.85 14.46 -0.37
C GLY A 31 -9.16 13.09 -0.22
N LEU A 32 -7.83 13.06 -0.25
CA LEU A 32 -7.07 11.82 -0.05
C LEU A 32 -7.29 11.24 1.36
N ALA A 33 -7.35 12.09 2.39
CA ALA A 33 -7.61 11.64 3.75
C ALA A 33 -9.00 11.00 3.89
N ASP A 34 -10.02 11.62 3.29
CA ASP A 34 -11.39 11.12 3.29
C ASP A 34 -11.50 9.77 2.57
N GLU A 35 -10.86 9.62 1.41
CA GLU A 35 -10.84 8.34 0.69
C GLU A 35 -10.16 7.24 1.51
N LEU A 36 -8.99 7.51 2.08
CA LEU A 36 -8.26 6.52 2.90
C LEU A 36 -9.04 6.11 4.16
N ALA A 37 -9.74 7.06 4.79
CA ALA A 37 -10.63 6.79 5.91
C ALA A 37 -11.84 5.95 5.48
N GLY A 38 -12.46 6.29 4.34
CA GLY A 38 -13.58 5.55 3.75
C GLY A 38 -13.21 4.11 3.41
N ILE A 39 -12.04 3.88 2.81
CA ILE A 39 -11.52 2.54 2.53
C ILE A 39 -11.33 1.76 3.83
N THR A 40 -10.71 2.37 4.84
CA THR A 40 -10.48 1.71 6.13
C THR A 40 -11.78 1.31 6.81
N ALA A 41 -12.79 2.19 6.79
CA ALA A 41 -14.12 1.90 7.33
C ALA A 41 -14.79 0.74 6.56
N MET A 42 -14.74 0.78 5.23
CA MET A 42 -15.28 -0.28 4.37
C MET A 42 -14.60 -1.63 4.63
N VAL A 43 -13.28 -1.63 4.82
CA VAL A 43 -12.51 -2.83 5.15
C VAL A 43 -12.90 -3.36 6.53
N ALA A 44 -13.03 -2.49 7.53
CA ALA A 44 -13.47 -2.87 8.86
C ALA A 44 -14.86 -3.54 8.81
N GLU A 45 -15.81 -2.95 8.08
CA GLU A 45 -17.15 -3.50 7.96
C GLU A 45 -17.20 -4.85 7.24
N LYS A 46 -16.39 -5.03 6.18
CA LYS A 46 -16.46 -6.21 5.32
C LYS A 46 -15.59 -7.38 5.79
N PHE A 47 -14.43 -7.10 6.37
CA PHE A 47 -13.40 -8.11 6.62
C PHE A 47 -13.11 -8.31 8.11
N THR A 48 -13.61 -7.42 8.97
CA THR A 48 -13.47 -7.59 10.42
C THR A 48 -14.84 -7.85 11.00
N ASN A 49 -15.06 -9.07 11.49
CA ASN A 49 -16.31 -9.43 12.18
C ASN A 49 -16.47 -8.70 13.52
N ASP A 50 -15.45 -7.95 13.94
CA ASP A 50 -15.35 -7.26 15.20
C ASP A 50 -15.29 -5.75 14.99
N ARG A 51 -16.32 -5.02 15.44
CA ARG A 51 -16.27 -3.56 15.65
C ARG A 51 -15.47 -3.19 16.90
N THR A 52 -14.40 -3.95 17.17
CA THR A 52 -13.50 -3.76 18.30
C THR A 52 -12.29 -2.95 17.86
N ALA A 53 -11.54 -2.39 18.82
CA ALA A 53 -10.30 -1.67 18.51
C ALA A 53 -9.29 -2.55 17.75
N GLU A 54 -9.23 -3.84 18.06
CA GLU A 54 -8.37 -4.81 17.37
C GLU A 54 -8.82 -5.06 15.92
N GLY A 55 -10.13 -5.19 15.69
CA GLY A 55 -10.70 -5.27 14.34
C GLY A 55 -10.37 -4.03 13.52
N ILE A 56 -10.59 -2.84 14.07
CA ILE A 56 -10.26 -1.57 13.42
C ILE A 56 -8.76 -1.46 13.10
N GLN A 57 -7.89 -1.87 14.03
CA GLN A 57 -6.44 -1.88 13.79
C GLN A 57 -6.06 -2.83 12.64
N ARG A 58 -6.65 -4.03 12.59
CA ARG A 58 -6.43 -4.97 11.48
C ARG A 58 -6.91 -4.39 10.15
N ALA A 59 -8.08 -3.74 10.14
CA ALA A 59 -8.60 -3.08 8.95
C ALA A 59 -7.68 -1.96 8.46
N GLN A 60 -7.14 -1.15 9.37
CA GLN A 60 -6.17 -0.12 9.06
C GLN A 60 -4.90 -0.72 8.43
N LEU A 61 -4.34 -1.78 9.03
CA LEU A 61 -3.14 -2.44 8.51
C LEU A 61 -3.38 -3.06 7.13
N LEU A 62 -4.52 -3.73 6.94
CA LEU A 62 -4.90 -4.29 5.63
C LEU A 62 -5.05 -3.19 4.58
N SER A 63 -5.65 -2.05 4.94
CA SER A 63 -5.81 -0.91 4.04
C SER A 63 -4.46 -0.33 3.64
N ILE A 64 -3.56 -0.09 4.60
CA ILE A 64 -2.19 0.38 4.34
C ILE A 64 -1.43 -0.62 3.46
N GLY A 65 -1.54 -1.91 3.74
CA GLY A 65 -0.88 -2.98 2.98
C GLY A 65 -1.37 -3.03 1.53
N CYS A 66 -2.69 -3.06 1.31
CA CYS A 66 -3.28 -3.05 -0.03
C CYS A 66 -2.88 -1.80 -0.81
N VAL A 67 -3.02 -0.60 -0.24
CA VAL A 67 -2.67 0.63 -0.97
C VAL A 67 -1.18 0.66 -1.27
N SER A 68 -0.32 0.29 -0.31
CA SER A 68 1.14 0.26 -0.55
C SER A 68 1.50 -0.73 -1.65
N LEU A 69 0.97 -1.96 -1.62
CA LEU A 69 1.23 -2.96 -2.65
C LEU A 69 0.70 -2.52 -4.02
N GLY A 70 -0.45 -1.84 -4.06
CA GLY A 70 -0.98 -1.22 -5.27
C GLY A 70 -0.01 -0.18 -5.84
N LEU A 71 0.57 0.69 -5.01
CA LEU A 71 1.56 1.67 -5.45
C LEU A 71 2.85 1.00 -5.94
N GLU A 72 3.35 -0.02 -5.23
CA GLU A 72 4.53 -0.78 -5.69
C GLU A 72 4.30 -1.45 -7.05
N HIS A 73 3.07 -1.84 -7.34
CA HIS A 73 2.72 -2.43 -8.64
C HIS A 73 2.55 -1.39 -9.75
N LEU A 74 2.04 -0.20 -9.42
CA LEU A 74 1.75 0.85 -10.39
C LEU A 74 2.96 1.72 -10.72
N VAL A 75 3.94 1.80 -9.82
CA VAL A 75 5.09 2.69 -9.97
C VAL A 75 6.40 1.90 -9.99
N GLU A 76 7.11 1.99 -11.10
CA GLU A 76 8.23 1.11 -11.45
C GLU A 76 9.53 1.41 -10.68
N THR A 77 9.75 2.66 -10.27
CA THR A 77 10.98 3.10 -9.58
C THR A 77 10.84 3.01 -8.07
N ASP A 78 11.88 2.55 -7.38
CA ASP A 78 11.88 2.45 -5.90
C ASP A 78 12.84 3.45 -5.23
N ASP A 79 12.75 4.71 -5.65
CA ASP A 79 13.49 5.86 -5.12
C ASP A 79 12.56 7.03 -4.74
N GLU A 80 13.14 8.20 -4.45
CA GLU A 80 12.37 9.40 -4.08
C GLU A 80 11.45 9.89 -5.22
N GLN A 81 11.87 9.71 -6.48
CA GLN A 81 11.01 10.01 -7.62
C GLN A 81 9.83 9.04 -7.66
N GLY A 82 10.08 7.76 -7.39
CA GLY A 82 9.01 6.77 -7.25
C GLY A 82 8.03 7.08 -6.11
N ASP A 83 8.47 7.68 -5.01
CA ASP A 83 7.57 8.12 -3.94
C ASP A 83 6.71 9.33 -4.36
N LEU A 84 7.25 10.23 -5.18
CA LEU A 84 6.49 11.34 -5.79
C LEU A 84 5.46 10.83 -6.80
N ASP A 85 5.88 9.96 -7.72
CA ASP A 85 4.99 9.35 -8.72
C ASP A 85 3.85 8.59 -8.02
N ALA A 86 4.13 7.96 -6.88
CA ALA A 86 3.12 7.30 -6.07
C ALA A 86 2.13 8.29 -5.43
N LEU A 87 2.58 9.48 -5.01
CA LEU A 87 1.68 10.54 -4.56
C LEU A 87 0.82 11.05 -5.72
N ASP A 88 1.40 11.28 -6.90
CA ASP A 88 0.67 11.73 -8.09
C ASP A 88 -0.43 10.75 -8.48
N VAL A 89 -0.16 9.43 -8.40
CA VAL A 89 -1.18 8.40 -8.62
C VAL A 89 -2.30 8.47 -7.58
N LEU A 90 -1.98 8.67 -6.30
CA LEU A 90 -3.00 8.78 -5.25
C LEU A 90 -3.92 9.99 -5.47
N LEU A 91 -3.37 11.12 -5.87
CA LEU A 91 -4.13 12.35 -6.10
C LEU A 91 -4.88 12.34 -7.43
N GLY A 92 -4.31 11.71 -8.47
CA GLY A 92 -4.89 11.69 -9.81
C GLY A 92 -5.92 10.58 -10.04
N GLU A 93 -5.61 9.35 -9.62
CA GLU A 93 -6.45 8.16 -9.86
C GLU A 93 -7.31 7.78 -8.64
N GLY A 94 -6.97 8.29 -7.46
CA GLY A 94 -7.66 8.03 -6.21
C GLY A 94 -7.14 6.80 -5.45
N ALA A 95 -7.25 6.86 -4.12
CA ALA A 95 -6.77 5.81 -3.24
C ALA A 95 -7.60 4.51 -3.37
N GLU A 96 -8.88 4.60 -3.74
CA GLU A 96 -9.72 3.42 -3.94
C GLU A 96 -9.23 2.58 -5.12
N PHE A 97 -8.86 3.22 -6.23
CA PHE A 97 -8.29 2.54 -7.40
C PHE A 97 -7.02 1.78 -7.01
N VAL A 98 -6.11 2.46 -6.33
CA VAL A 98 -4.84 1.87 -5.86
C VAL A 98 -5.08 0.71 -4.90
N PHE A 99 -6.00 0.85 -3.94
CA PHE A 99 -6.40 -0.22 -3.03
C PHE A 99 -6.88 -1.46 -3.80
N GLN A 100 -7.70 -1.28 -4.84
CA GLN A 100 -8.21 -2.40 -5.64
C GLN A 100 -7.09 -3.14 -6.38
N GLN A 101 -6.07 -2.45 -6.86
CA GLN A 101 -4.89 -3.09 -7.48
C GLN A 101 -4.14 -3.96 -6.47
N GLY A 102 -3.81 -3.41 -5.30
CA GLY A 102 -3.12 -4.18 -4.28
C GLY A 102 -3.95 -5.34 -3.73
N PHE A 103 -5.25 -5.16 -3.54
CA PHE A 103 -6.14 -6.24 -3.11
C PHE A 103 -6.19 -7.39 -4.12
N ARG A 104 -6.18 -7.09 -5.43
CA ARG A 104 -6.10 -8.11 -6.48
C ARG A 104 -4.80 -8.92 -6.36
N LEU A 105 -3.66 -8.26 -6.15
CA LEU A 105 -2.37 -8.93 -5.98
C LEU A 105 -2.34 -9.85 -4.75
N ILE A 106 -2.88 -9.42 -3.62
CA ILE A 106 -3.00 -10.28 -2.42
C ILE A 106 -3.82 -11.53 -2.74
N ARG A 107 -4.93 -11.38 -3.49
CA ARG A 107 -5.76 -12.53 -3.89
C ARG A 107 -5.02 -13.49 -4.82
N GLU A 108 -4.22 -12.96 -5.73
CA GLU A 108 -3.38 -13.77 -6.62
C GLU A 108 -2.32 -14.53 -5.83
N LEU A 109 -1.62 -13.85 -4.91
CA LEU A 109 -0.64 -14.46 -4.01
C LEU A 109 -1.27 -15.54 -3.11
N ALA A 110 -2.45 -15.27 -2.56
CA ALA A 110 -3.17 -16.23 -1.71
C ALA A 110 -3.72 -17.45 -2.48
N ALA A 111 -3.80 -17.37 -3.82
CA ALA A 111 -4.20 -18.48 -4.67
C ALA A 111 -3.01 -19.35 -5.10
N LEU A 112 -1.77 -18.96 -4.77
CA LEU A 112 -0.58 -19.75 -5.08
C LEU A 112 -0.54 -21.05 -4.25
N PRO A 113 0.01 -22.13 -4.80
CA PRO A 113 0.25 -23.36 -4.05
C PRO A 113 1.08 -23.14 -2.78
N GLU A 114 0.80 -23.89 -1.71
CA GLU A 114 1.53 -23.78 -0.44
C GLU A 114 3.04 -24.10 -0.56
N ASP A 115 3.44 -24.82 -1.60
CA ASP A 115 4.83 -25.17 -1.92
C ASP A 115 5.55 -24.12 -2.79
N THR A 116 4.91 -23.00 -3.11
CA THR A 116 5.56 -21.90 -3.83
C THR A 116 6.65 -21.29 -2.95
N LEU A 117 7.91 -21.39 -3.40
CA LEU A 117 9.07 -20.92 -2.63
C LEU A 117 9.25 -19.41 -2.82
N ILE A 118 9.46 -18.68 -1.72
CA ILE A 118 9.74 -17.22 -1.73
C ILE A 118 10.94 -16.89 -2.66
N GLY A 119 11.91 -17.79 -2.77
CA GLY A 119 13.08 -17.64 -3.65
C GLY A 119 12.79 -17.70 -5.15
N GLU A 120 11.57 -18.06 -5.57
CA GLU A 120 11.16 -17.97 -6.98
C GLU A 120 10.78 -16.54 -7.40
N PHE A 121 10.57 -15.65 -6.43
CA PHE A 121 10.25 -14.22 -6.65
C PHE A 121 11.40 -13.28 -6.27
N ASP A 122 12.38 -13.78 -5.53
CA ASP A 122 13.58 -13.02 -5.15
C ASP A 122 14.52 -12.90 -6.36
N ASN A 123 14.31 -11.85 -7.15
CA ASN A 123 15.19 -11.48 -8.26
C ASN A 123 16.20 -10.40 -7.85
N ASP A 124 16.35 -10.11 -6.54
CA ASP A 124 17.31 -9.09 -6.11
C ASP A 124 18.73 -9.56 -6.47
N PRO A 125 19.52 -8.73 -7.16
CA PRO A 125 20.90 -9.05 -7.45
C PRO A 125 21.70 -9.13 -6.14
N VAL A 126 22.33 -10.27 -5.90
CA VAL A 126 23.26 -10.52 -4.78
C VAL A 126 24.52 -9.66 -4.87
#